data_AF-A0A6N7PQ40-F1
#
_entry.id   AF-A0A6N7PQ40-F1
#
_cell.length_a   1.000
_cell.length_b   1.000
_cell.length_c   1.000
_cell.angle_alpha   90.00
_cell.angle_beta   90.00
_cell.angle_gamma   90.00
#
_symmetry.space_group_name_H-M   'P 1'
#
loop_
_entity.id
_entity.type
_entity.pdbx_description
1 polymer ?
#
loop_
_entity_poly.entity_id
_entity_poly.type
_entity_poly.pdbx_seq_one_letter_code
_entity_poly.pdbx_strand_id
1 'polypeptide(L)'
;MNKARAGSKPKPTKKAAAKRTKAAATKAALVPTAPQAPEFRLARTEPPPAADEPLVTKWAARGAALLRELAAHGAGDHEYRVDLKDGRFVWLDPRGRVSAEARAKALCSFAPTTSSLTMAWADPLLRAASVRPIDRMPTERDDLDEEGAWRVAIAAAEASGVEWVYRVAAPHSWYFLGLTGLSFQPISPSFTPGSPAGLVLLELEASRKAIRSGAEPAVVLRERLARVGSALLHEAEYAYRSTDWVSRLSRTGKRLETLAEKVPVPSFEAVAKEGTASEWLAPELAGNLDEALGLLEDEWRLFA
;
A
#
# COMPACT_ATOMS: atom_id res chain seq x y z
N MET A 1 -51.18 9.48 54.68
CA MET A 1 -52.32 8.93 55.45
C MET A 1 -52.49 7.45 55.12
N ASN A 2 -52.49 6.61 56.16
CA ASN A 2 -52.91 5.19 56.28
C ASN A 2 -52.28 4.12 55.36
N LYS A 3 -51.93 2.89 55.77
CA LYS A 3 -51.83 2.10 57.03
C LYS A 3 -51.22 0.75 56.56
N ALA A 4 -50.04 0.33 56.99
CA ALA A 4 -49.76 -0.65 58.07
C ALA A 4 -50.58 -1.97 58.08
N ARG A 5 -49.88 -3.13 57.99
CA ARG A 5 -49.96 -4.36 58.84
C ARG A 5 -49.08 -5.48 58.24
N ALA A 6 -48.01 -5.94 58.91
CA ALA A 6 -47.95 -6.99 59.96
C ALA A 6 -48.67 -8.28 59.52
N GLY A 7 -48.07 -9.47 59.40
CA GLY A 7 -46.97 -10.12 60.13
C GLY A 7 -47.55 -11.38 60.79
N SER A 8 -47.05 -12.59 60.48
CA SER A 8 -47.19 -13.79 61.31
C SER A 8 -46.44 -15.00 60.73
N LYS A 9 -45.59 -15.64 61.53
CA LYS A 9 -45.16 -17.05 61.42
C LYS A 9 -45.87 -17.82 62.55
N PRO A 10 -46.16 -19.12 62.40
CA PRO A 10 -45.28 -20.12 63.04
C PRO A 10 -45.16 -21.50 62.32
N LYS A 11 -44.06 -22.21 62.67
CA LYS A 11 -43.73 -23.67 62.51
C LYS A 11 -44.70 -24.57 63.33
N PRO A 12 -44.55 -25.92 63.49
CA PRO A 12 -43.68 -26.98 62.88
C PRO A 12 -44.49 -28.23 62.41
N THR A 13 -43.95 -29.32 61.83
CA THR A 13 -43.52 -30.55 62.55
C THR A 13 -43.11 -31.73 61.63
N LYS A 14 -42.00 -32.38 62.04
CA LYS A 14 -41.68 -33.83 62.18
C LYS A 14 -41.97 -34.92 61.11
N LYS A 15 -40.88 -35.70 60.87
CA LYS A 15 -40.76 -37.18 60.80
C LYS A 15 -41.38 -37.89 59.57
N ALA A 16 -40.85 -38.97 58.97
CA ALA A 16 -39.70 -39.83 59.23
C ALA A 16 -39.46 -40.80 58.03
N ALA A 17 -38.21 -41.26 57.93
CA ALA A 17 -37.75 -42.63 57.62
C ALA A 17 -37.78 -43.27 56.20
N ALA A 18 -36.68 -44.03 56.00
CA ALA A 18 -36.42 -45.16 55.09
C ALA A 18 -36.05 -44.80 53.63
N LYS A 19 -35.09 -45.44 52.96
CA LYS A 19 -34.31 -46.67 53.20
C LYS A 19 -33.07 -46.65 52.29
N ARG A 20 -32.01 -47.32 52.73
CA ARG A 20 -30.74 -47.65 52.04
C ARG A 20 -30.92 -48.15 50.60
N THR A 21 -29.98 -47.78 49.71
CA THR A 21 -29.24 -48.73 48.87
C THR A 21 -27.88 -48.18 48.43
N LYS A 22 -26.85 -49.04 48.57
CA LYS A 22 -25.46 -48.88 48.11
C LYS A 22 -25.40 -48.82 46.57
N ALA A 23 -24.54 -47.96 46.03
CA ALA A 23 -23.72 -48.29 44.86
C ALA A 23 -22.50 -47.37 44.85
N ALA A 24 -21.32 -47.98 44.83
CA ALA A 24 -20.05 -47.30 44.67
C ALA A 24 -19.88 -46.86 43.22
N ALA A 25 -19.44 -45.62 43.00
CA ALA A 25 -18.80 -45.20 41.77
C ALA A 25 -17.87 -44.03 42.06
N THR A 26 -16.57 -44.34 42.01
CA THR A 26 -15.44 -43.43 41.97
C THR A 26 -15.69 -42.31 40.96
N LYS A 27 -15.68 -41.05 41.40
CA LYS A 27 -15.55 -39.91 40.49
C LYS A 27 -14.68 -38.85 41.15
N ALA A 28 -13.47 -38.74 40.61
CA ALA A 28 -12.52 -37.68 40.91
C ALA A 28 -13.20 -36.32 40.79
N ALA A 29 -13.01 -35.48 41.79
CA ALA A 29 -13.48 -34.12 41.80
C ALA A 29 -12.81 -33.35 40.65
N LEU A 30 -13.64 -32.83 39.75
CA LEU A 30 -13.25 -31.87 38.72
C LEU A 30 -12.63 -30.64 39.39
N VAL A 31 -11.38 -30.36 39.06
CA VAL A 31 -10.82 -29.00 39.13
C VAL A 31 -11.63 -28.14 38.16
N PRO A 32 -12.20 -27.00 38.58
CA PRO A 32 -12.85 -26.09 37.64
C PRO A 32 -11.79 -25.49 36.72
N THR A 33 -11.78 -25.92 35.47
CA THR A 33 -10.96 -25.35 34.41
C THR A 33 -11.38 -23.90 34.21
N ALA A 34 -10.45 -22.97 34.38
CA ALA A 34 -10.65 -21.57 34.05
C ALA A 34 -11.14 -21.44 32.58
N PRO A 35 -12.00 -20.46 32.25
CA PRO A 35 -12.42 -20.22 30.88
C PRO A 35 -11.18 -19.97 30.03
N GLN A 36 -10.86 -20.91 29.14
CA GLN A 36 -9.81 -20.72 28.16
C GLN A 36 -10.23 -19.53 27.29
N ALA A 37 -9.39 -18.49 27.27
CA ALA A 37 -9.52 -17.40 26.33
C ALA A 37 -9.64 -17.99 24.91
N PRO A 38 -10.45 -17.40 24.00
CA PRO A 38 -10.56 -17.89 22.65
C PRO A 38 -9.16 -17.91 22.03
N GLU A 39 -8.64 -19.12 21.80
CA GLU A 39 -7.43 -19.33 21.04
C GLU A 39 -7.67 -18.69 19.66
N PHE A 40 -6.98 -17.57 19.41
CA PHE A 40 -6.89 -16.98 18.08
C PHE A 40 -6.12 -17.98 17.22
N ARG A 41 -6.82 -18.99 16.67
CA ARG A 41 -6.31 -19.77 15.56
C ARG A 41 -6.27 -18.81 14.38
N LEU A 42 -5.09 -18.29 14.08
CA LEU A 42 -4.76 -17.81 12.75
C LEU A 42 -5.28 -18.88 11.79
N ALA A 43 -6.31 -18.55 11.02
CA ALA A 43 -6.76 -19.40 9.95
C ALA A 43 -5.50 -19.68 9.14
N ARG A 44 -5.13 -20.96 9.05
CA ARG A 44 -4.03 -21.41 8.21
C ARG A 44 -4.48 -21.04 6.79
N THR A 45 -4.10 -19.85 6.33
CA THR A 45 -4.29 -19.42 4.95
C THR A 45 -3.47 -20.39 4.14
N GLU A 46 -4.13 -21.38 3.54
CA GLU A 46 -3.49 -22.18 2.51
C GLU A 46 -2.85 -21.19 1.53
N PRO A 47 -1.54 -21.33 1.24
CA PRO A 47 -0.89 -20.41 0.32
C PRO A 47 -1.67 -20.48 -1.00
N PRO A 48 -2.14 -19.34 -1.54
CA PRO A 48 -2.75 -19.34 -2.86
C PRO A 48 -1.73 -19.90 -3.85
N PRO A 49 -2.18 -20.64 -4.87
CA PRO A 49 -1.28 -21.32 -5.79
C PRO A 49 -0.35 -20.27 -6.41
N ALA A 50 0.95 -20.41 -6.13
CA ALA A 50 1.95 -19.74 -6.95
C ALA A 50 1.72 -20.17 -8.39
N ALA A 51 1.93 -19.26 -9.35
CA ALA A 51 1.84 -19.61 -10.76
C ALA A 51 2.67 -20.87 -11.03
N ASP A 52 2.01 -21.92 -11.55
CA ASP A 52 2.69 -23.14 -11.94
C ASP A 52 3.71 -22.82 -13.05
N GLU A 53 4.81 -23.59 -13.12
CA GLU A 53 5.84 -23.47 -14.16
C GLU A 53 5.31 -23.29 -15.61
N PRO A 54 4.25 -24.00 -16.06
CA PRO A 54 3.65 -23.74 -17.38
C PRO A 54 3.09 -22.33 -17.55
N LEU A 55 2.54 -21.72 -16.48
CA LEU A 55 2.01 -20.36 -16.52
C LEU A 55 3.16 -19.34 -16.67
N VAL A 56 4.26 -19.53 -15.94
CA VAL A 56 5.47 -18.71 -16.07
C VAL A 56 6.00 -18.74 -17.51
N THR A 57 6.12 -19.95 -18.08
CA THR A 57 6.58 -20.15 -19.48
C THR A 57 5.65 -19.47 -20.49
N LYS A 58 4.33 -19.61 -20.31
CA LYS A 58 3.32 -18.94 -21.15
C LYS A 58 3.47 -17.42 -21.11
N TRP A 59 3.63 -16.84 -19.92
CA TRP A 59 3.76 -15.39 -19.76
C TRP A 59 5.10 -14.86 -20.27
N ALA A 60 6.19 -15.62 -20.14
CA ALA A 60 7.46 -15.30 -20.77
C ALA A 60 7.33 -15.23 -22.31
N ALA A 61 6.63 -16.20 -22.91
CA ALA A 61 6.35 -16.19 -24.35
C ALA A 61 5.49 -14.99 -24.79
N ARG A 62 4.49 -14.60 -23.98
CA ARG A 62 3.67 -13.39 -24.22
C ARG A 62 4.49 -12.10 -24.12
N GLY A 63 5.38 -11.99 -23.13
CA GLY A 63 6.29 -10.85 -23.00
C GLY A 63 7.22 -10.74 -24.21
N ALA A 64 7.81 -11.86 -24.64
CA ALA A 64 8.64 -11.90 -25.85
C ALA A 64 7.84 -11.52 -27.12
N ALA A 65 6.56 -11.90 -27.20
CA ALA A 65 5.69 -11.50 -28.31
C ALA A 65 5.43 -9.99 -28.31
N LEU A 66 5.12 -9.39 -27.15
CA LEU A 66 4.96 -7.93 -27.02
C LEU A 66 6.19 -7.18 -27.53
N LEU A 67 7.38 -7.59 -27.09
CA LEU A 67 8.63 -6.94 -27.50
C LEU A 67 8.88 -7.05 -29.01
N ARG A 68 8.53 -8.19 -29.62
CA ARG A 68 8.61 -8.35 -31.09
C ARG A 68 7.62 -7.45 -31.82
N GLU A 69 6.39 -7.34 -31.36
CA GLU A 69 5.38 -6.45 -31.94
C GLU A 69 5.82 -4.97 -31.87
N LEU A 70 6.33 -4.54 -30.72
CA LEU A 70 6.89 -3.19 -30.54
C LEU A 70 8.06 -2.96 -31.48
N ALA A 71 9.01 -3.89 -31.57
CA ALA A 71 10.17 -3.78 -32.45
C ALA A 71 9.76 -3.72 -33.94
N ALA A 72 8.78 -4.52 -34.37
CA ALA A 72 8.28 -4.55 -35.75
C ALA A 72 7.70 -3.19 -36.19
N HIS A 73 7.20 -2.40 -35.24
CA HIS A 73 6.65 -1.07 -35.48
C HIS A 73 7.61 0.07 -35.07
N GLY A 74 8.88 -0.25 -34.80
CA GLY A 74 9.90 0.73 -34.43
C GLY A 74 9.77 1.30 -33.02
N ALA A 75 8.95 0.72 -32.15
CA ALA A 75 8.70 1.16 -30.79
C ALA A 75 9.46 0.34 -29.71
N GLY A 76 10.39 -0.53 -30.12
CA GLY A 76 11.10 -1.44 -29.21
C GLY A 76 11.92 -0.74 -28.12
N ASP A 77 12.52 0.41 -28.45
CA ASP A 77 13.38 1.20 -27.56
C ASP A 77 12.74 2.53 -27.13
N HIS A 78 11.44 2.67 -27.35
CA HIS A 78 10.71 3.90 -27.01
C HIS A 78 10.49 4.01 -25.50
N GLU A 79 10.58 5.25 -24.99
CA GLU A 79 10.27 5.55 -23.59
C GLU A 79 8.78 5.25 -23.36
N TYR A 80 8.44 4.54 -22.28
CA TYR A 80 7.05 4.33 -21.94
C TYR A 80 6.56 5.37 -20.92
N ARG A 81 5.26 5.67 -20.93
CA ARG A 81 4.59 6.46 -19.89
C ARG A 81 3.24 5.85 -19.54
N VAL A 82 2.80 6.11 -18.32
CA VAL A 82 1.55 5.58 -17.78
C VAL A 82 0.71 6.72 -17.24
N ASP A 83 -0.56 6.75 -17.66
CA ASP A 83 -1.60 7.53 -17.01
C ASP A 83 -2.65 6.55 -16.49
N LEU A 84 -2.56 6.23 -15.20
CA LEU A 84 -3.49 5.31 -14.55
C LEU A 84 -4.89 5.92 -14.35
N LYS A 85 -5.03 7.25 -14.36
CA LYS A 85 -6.33 7.93 -14.24
C LYS A 85 -7.17 7.65 -15.49
N ASP A 86 -6.56 7.74 -16.66
CA ASP A 86 -7.21 7.44 -17.94
C ASP A 86 -7.02 5.98 -18.41
N GLY A 87 -6.29 5.19 -17.62
CA GLY A 87 -5.94 3.80 -17.93
C GLY A 87 -5.15 3.66 -19.23
N ARG A 88 -4.24 4.60 -19.51
CA ARG A 88 -3.42 4.64 -20.73
C ARG A 88 -1.98 4.25 -20.42
N PHE A 89 -1.42 3.44 -21.29
CA PHE A 89 0.01 3.11 -21.34
C PHE A 89 0.51 3.42 -22.73
N VAL A 90 1.52 4.27 -22.85
CA VAL A 90 2.01 4.74 -24.15
C VAL A 90 3.50 4.51 -24.28
N TRP A 91 3.94 4.26 -25.50
CA TRP A 91 5.36 4.30 -25.90
C TRP A 91 5.58 5.54 -26.76
N LEU A 92 6.58 6.34 -26.42
CA LEU A 92 6.89 7.63 -27.03
C LEU A 92 8.15 7.55 -27.89
N ASP A 93 8.06 8.07 -29.12
CA ASP A 93 9.24 8.26 -29.97
C ASP A 93 10.17 9.32 -29.36
N PRO A 94 11.43 9.42 -29.82
CA PRO A 94 12.37 10.45 -29.35
C PRO A 94 11.91 11.90 -29.59
N ARG A 95 10.83 12.12 -30.36
CA ARG A 95 10.20 13.43 -30.59
C ARG A 95 9.02 13.67 -29.65
N GLY A 96 8.73 12.75 -28.72
CA GLY A 96 7.65 12.84 -27.74
C GLY A 96 6.27 12.44 -28.28
N ARG A 97 6.19 11.82 -29.46
CA ARG A 97 4.91 11.37 -30.05
C ARG A 97 4.60 9.94 -29.68
N VAL A 98 3.32 9.66 -29.45
CA VAL A 98 2.87 8.30 -29.16
C VAL A 98 3.07 7.43 -30.40
N SER A 99 3.81 6.33 -30.23
CA SER A 99 4.11 5.33 -31.27
C SER A 99 3.29 4.06 -31.09
N ALA A 100 3.02 3.71 -29.83
CA ALA A 100 2.13 2.63 -29.46
C ALA A 100 1.35 3.03 -28.21
N GLU A 101 0.14 2.49 -28.08
CA GLU A 101 -0.76 2.73 -26.96
C GLU A 101 -1.42 1.40 -26.55
N ALA A 102 -1.59 1.19 -25.26
CA ALA A 102 -2.37 0.12 -24.68
C ALA A 102 -3.22 0.66 -23.52
N ARG A 103 -4.26 -0.08 -23.13
CA ARG A 103 -4.99 0.17 -21.90
C ARG A 103 -4.28 -0.50 -20.74
N ALA A 104 -4.04 0.24 -19.66
CA ALA A 104 -3.42 -0.27 -18.45
C ALA A 104 -4.41 -0.35 -17.29
N LYS A 105 -4.28 -1.42 -16.50
CA LYS A 105 -4.85 -1.55 -15.16
C LYS A 105 -3.79 -2.02 -14.19
N ALA A 106 -3.82 -1.51 -12.97
CA ALA A 106 -2.92 -1.95 -11.92
C ALA A 106 -3.33 -3.35 -11.42
N LEU A 107 -2.34 -4.26 -11.31
CA LEU A 107 -2.50 -5.60 -10.75
C LEU A 107 -2.11 -5.60 -9.28
N CYS A 108 -0.88 -5.20 -8.99
CA CYS A 108 -0.33 -5.10 -7.64
C CYS A 108 0.87 -4.15 -7.59
N SER A 109 1.19 -3.70 -6.38
CA SER A 109 2.44 -3.03 -6.04
C SER A 109 3.31 -3.97 -5.20
N PHE A 110 4.62 -3.93 -5.39
CA PHE A 110 5.60 -4.69 -4.60
C PHE A 110 6.68 -3.76 -4.10
N ALA A 111 6.97 -3.77 -2.80
CA ALA A 111 8.01 -2.98 -2.16
C ALA A 111 9.21 -3.89 -1.84
N PRO A 112 10.31 -3.86 -2.63
CA PRO A 112 11.45 -4.76 -2.41
C PRO A 112 12.11 -4.61 -1.05
N THR A 113 12.07 -3.39 -0.46
CA THR A 113 12.68 -3.10 0.85
C THR A 113 11.99 -3.83 2.00
N THR A 114 10.67 -4.05 1.90
CA THR A 114 9.88 -4.72 2.93
C THR A 114 9.42 -6.10 2.51
N SER A 115 9.79 -6.55 1.31
CA SER A 115 9.33 -7.80 0.70
C SER A 115 7.80 -7.96 0.73
N SER A 116 7.08 -6.83 0.63
CA SER A 116 5.62 -6.79 0.77
C SER A 116 4.96 -6.47 -0.57
N LEU A 117 3.89 -7.19 -0.88
CA LEU A 117 3.06 -7.04 -2.06
C LEU A 117 1.64 -6.69 -1.66
N THR A 118 1.09 -5.64 -2.26
CA THR A 118 -0.30 -5.23 -2.08
C THR A 118 -1.03 -5.31 -3.42
N MET A 119 -2.17 -6.00 -3.45
CA MET A 119 -3.01 -6.04 -4.64
C MET A 119 -3.61 -4.65 -4.89
N ALA A 120 -3.69 -4.26 -6.16
CA ALA A 120 -4.05 -2.89 -6.52
C ALA A 120 -5.47 -2.49 -6.05
N TRP A 121 -6.39 -3.44 -5.87
CA TRP A 121 -7.72 -3.16 -5.33
C TRP A 121 -7.72 -2.85 -3.82
N ALA A 122 -6.70 -3.32 -3.10
CA ALA A 122 -6.49 -3.03 -1.69
C ALA A 122 -5.75 -1.70 -1.50
N ASP A 123 -4.78 -1.41 -2.38
CA ASP A 123 -3.98 -0.18 -2.38
C ASP A 123 -4.84 1.08 -2.64
N PRO A 124 -4.96 2.02 -1.68
CA PRO A 124 -5.74 3.24 -1.85
C PRO A 124 -5.33 4.10 -3.05
N LEU A 125 -4.06 4.08 -3.44
CA LEU A 125 -3.53 4.87 -4.56
C LEU A 125 -3.92 4.26 -5.91
N LEU A 126 -3.96 2.93 -5.98
CA LEU A 126 -4.17 2.20 -7.23
C LEU A 126 -5.61 1.74 -7.42
N ARG A 127 -6.45 1.75 -6.37
CA ARG A 127 -7.81 1.20 -6.37
C ARG A 127 -8.68 1.72 -7.52
N ALA A 128 -8.55 2.99 -7.88
CA ALA A 128 -9.31 3.58 -8.98
C ALA A 128 -8.93 2.99 -10.36
N ALA A 129 -7.68 2.56 -10.52
CA ALA A 129 -7.12 1.99 -11.74
C ALA A 129 -6.93 0.47 -11.66
N SER A 130 -7.41 -0.18 -10.60
CA SER A 130 -7.14 -1.58 -10.34
C SER A 130 -7.96 -2.51 -11.23
N VAL A 131 -7.48 -3.74 -11.39
CA VAL A 131 -8.36 -4.85 -11.78
C VAL A 131 -9.41 -5.11 -10.69
N ARG A 132 -10.47 -5.86 -11.03
CA ARG A 132 -11.47 -6.27 -10.04
C ARG A 132 -10.85 -7.24 -9.03
N PRO A 133 -11.33 -7.28 -7.78
CA PRO A 133 -10.90 -8.28 -6.81
C PRO A 133 -11.06 -9.69 -7.38
N ILE A 134 -10.01 -10.50 -7.23
CA ILE A 134 -9.95 -11.88 -7.71
C ILE A 134 -10.28 -12.81 -6.55
N ASP A 135 -11.23 -13.73 -6.76
CA ASP A 135 -11.61 -14.69 -5.72
C ASP A 135 -10.39 -15.50 -5.24
N ARG A 136 -10.30 -15.69 -3.93
CA ARG A 136 -9.21 -16.42 -3.23
C ARG A 136 -7.80 -15.84 -3.38
N MET A 137 -7.63 -14.68 -4.02
CA MET A 137 -6.35 -13.98 -4.04
C MET A 137 -6.24 -13.07 -2.82
N PRO A 138 -5.22 -13.24 -1.94
CA PRO A 138 -5.05 -12.39 -0.78
C PRO A 138 -4.79 -10.95 -1.20
N THR A 139 -5.28 -10.00 -0.40
CA THR A 139 -5.11 -8.56 -0.65
C THR A 139 -3.68 -8.10 -0.46
N GLU A 140 -2.96 -8.73 0.47
CA GLU A 140 -1.58 -8.41 0.83
C GLU A 140 -0.80 -9.70 1.08
N ARG A 141 0.50 -9.68 0.81
CA ARG A 141 1.43 -10.77 1.08
C ARG A 141 2.79 -10.19 1.46
N ASP A 142 3.33 -10.64 2.58
CA ASP A 142 4.69 -10.31 3.01
C ASP A 142 5.65 -11.45 2.69
N ASP A 143 6.94 -11.24 2.96
CA ASP A 143 8.03 -12.21 2.77
C ASP A 143 8.14 -12.76 1.33
N LEU A 144 7.82 -11.94 0.33
CA LEU A 144 7.99 -12.28 -1.08
C LEU A 144 9.31 -11.73 -1.63
N ASP A 145 10.02 -12.56 -2.38
CA ASP A 145 11.09 -12.10 -3.26
C ASP A 145 10.52 -11.58 -4.59
N GLU A 146 11.41 -11.07 -5.44
CA GLU A 146 11.06 -10.51 -6.75
C GLU A 146 10.35 -11.53 -7.66
N GLU A 147 10.79 -12.79 -7.61
CA GLU A 147 10.20 -13.88 -8.40
C GLU A 147 8.80 -14.22 -7.89
N GLY A 148 8.61 -14.32 -6.57
CA GLY A 148 7.32 -14.51 -5.92
C GLY A 148 6.34 -13.39 -6.26
N ALA A 149 6.79 -12.13 -6.23
CA ALA A 149 5.99 -10.98 -6.65
C ALA A 149 5.57 -11.08 -8.13
N TRP A 150 6.49 -11.46 -9.01
CA TRP A 150 6.19 -11.70 -10.44
C TRP A 150 5.16 -12.83 -10.62
N ARG A 151 5.31 -13.94 -9.91
CA ARG A 151 4.36 -15.08 -9.96
C ARG A 151 2.95 -14.67 -9.52
N VAL A 152 2.83 -13.82 -8.49
CA VAL A 152 1.53 -13.25 -8.07
C VAL A 152 0.97 -12.34 -9.16
N ALA A 153 1.79 -11.47 -9.75
CA ALA A 153 1.36 -10.56 -10.81
C ALA A 153 0.83 -11.32 -12.05
N ILE A 154 1.52 -12.35 -12.52
CA ILE A 154 1.06 -13.13 -13.69
C ILE A 154 -0.18 -13.98 -13.40
N ALA A 155 -0.35 -14.47 -12.16
CA ALA A 155 -1.56 -15.14 -11.74
C ALA A 155 -2.76 -14.17 -11.72
N ALA A 156 -2.55 -12.95 -11.21
CA ALA A 156 -3.56 -11.89 -11.24
C ALA A 156 -3.91 -11.47 -12.66
N ALA A 157 -2.91 -11.39 -13.54
CA ALA A 157 -3.08 -11.09 -14.95
C ALA A 157 -3.92 -12.14 -15.68
N GLU A 158 -3.64 -13.43 -15.46
CA GLU A 158 -4.39 -14.54 -16.04
C GLU A 158 -5.86 -14.50 -15.61
N ALA A 159 -6.12 -14.34 -14.32
CA ALA A 159 -7.48 -14.26 -13.78
C ALA A 159 -8.24 -13.00 -14.23
N SER A 160 -7.53 -11.91 -14.53
CA SER A 160 -8.10 -10.65 -15.01
C SER A 160 -8.29 -10.59 -16.53
N GLY A 161 -7.81 -11.60 -17.27
CA GLY A 161 -7.92 -11.66 -18.73
C GLY A 161 -7.11 -10.58 -19.46
N VAL A 162 -6.01 -10.10 -18.87
CA VAL A 162 -5.13 -9.13 -19.54
C VAL A 162 -4.22 -9.85 -20.55
N GLU A 163 -3.73 -9.11 -21.55
CA GLU A 163 -2.97 -9.67 -22.67
C GLU A 163 -1.47 -9.70 -22.37
N TRP A 164 -0.97 -8.64 -21.73
CA TRP A 164 0.44 -8.51 -21.34
C TRP A 164 0.57 -8.05 -19.89
N VAL A 165 1.71 -8.37 -19.27
CA VAL A 165 2.12 -7.82 -17.97
C VAL A 165 3.34 -6.95 -18.20
N TYR A 166 3.32 -5.75 -17.64
CA TYR A 166 4.43 -4.82 -17.70
C TYR A 166 4.81 -4.40 -16.28
N ARG A 167 6.12 -4.36 -15.99
CA ARG A 167 6.64 -3.91 -14.71
C ARG A 167 7.12 -2.47 -14.85
N VAL A 168 6.57 -1.58 -14.04
CA VAL A 168 7.00 -0.18 -13.94
C VAL A 168 7.73 0.01 -12.63
N ALA A 169 8.98 0.45 -12.69
CA ALA A 169 9.76 0.77 -11.50
C ALA A 169 9.38 2.16 -11.01
N ALA A 170 9.14 2.28 -9.70
CA ALA A 170 8.98 3.55 -9.00
C ALA A 170 10.01 3.62 -7.86
N PRO A 171 10.27 4.81 -7.27
CA PRO A 171 11.36 4.98 -6.30
C PRO A 171 11.31 4.07 -5.07
N HIS A 172 10.14 3.57 -4.68
CA HIS A 172 9.94 2.77 -3.47
C HIS A 172 9.20 1.46 -3.70
N SER A 173 8.75 1.21 -4.93
CA SER A 173 7.92 0.05 -5.26
C SER A 173 7.99 -0.25 -6.75
N TRP A 174 7.60 -1.46 -7.12
CA TRP A 174 7.32 -1.85 -8.48
C TRP A 174 5.82 -1.97 -8.65
N TYR A 175 5.31 -1.40 -9.73
CA TYR A 175 3.93 -1.57 -10.13
C TYR A 175 3.87 -2.60 -11.25
N PHE A 176 3.06 -3.63 -11.05
CA PHE A 176 2.72 -4.59 -12.10
C PHE A 176 1.42 -4.14 -12.77
N LEU A 177 1.49 -3.86 -14.06
CA LEU A 177 0.38 -3.39 -14.87
C LEU A 177 -0.05 -4.48 -15.84
N GLY A 178 -1.35 -4.72 -15.91
CA GLY A 178 -1.97 -5.53 -16.94
C GLY A 178 -2.32 -4.65 -18.13
N LEU A 179 -1.84 -5.03 -19.32
CA LEU A 179 -2.06 -4.30 -20.55
C LEU A 179 -3.04 -5.03 -21.46
N THR A 180 -3.88 -4.28 -22.16
CA THR A 180 -4.86 -4.79 -23.15
C THR A 180 -4.99 -3.84 -24.33
N GLY A 181 -5.33 -4.36 -25.51
CA GLY A 181 -5.65 -3.54 -26.68
C GLY A 181 -4.47 -2.72 -27.19
N LEU A 182 -3.31 -3.35 -27.36
CA LEU A 182 -2.14 -2.72 -27.98
C LEU A 182 -2.50 -2.23 -29.39
N SER A 183 -2.22 -0.97 -29.66
CA SER A 183 -2.44 -0.29 -30.94
C SER A 183 -1.21 0.52 -31.32
N PHE A 184 -0.87 0.51 -32.60
CA PHE A 184 0.13 1.39 -33.22
C PHE A 184 -0.49 2.58 -33.94
N GLN A 185 -1.82 2.73 -33.79
CA GLN A 185 -2.59 3.87 -34.24
C GLN A 185 -3.15 4.56 -32.99
N PRO A 186 -2.36 5.45 -32.34
CA PRO A 186 -2.76 6.04 -31.08
C PRO A 186 -3.94 6.98 -31.30
N ILE A 187 -4.84 7.02 -30.31
CA ILE A 187 -6.02 7.90 -30.36
C ILE A 187 -5.58 9.36 -30.29
N SER A 188 -4.56 9.63 -29.47
CA SER A 188 -3.94 10.95 -29.32
C SER A 188 -2.47 10.88 -29.71
N PRO A 189 -2.00 11.75 -30.62
CA PRO A 189 -0.61 11.73 -31.10
C PRO A 189 0.40 12.17 -30.04
N SER A 190 -0.06 12.82 -28.97
CA SER A 190 0.74 13.29 -27.85
C SER A 190 0.24 12.73 -26.53
N PHE A 191 1.17 12.56 -25.60
CA PHE A 191 0.89 12.30 -24.20
C PHE A 191 1.04 13.59 -23.41
N THR A 192 0.00 13.96 -22.68
CA THR A 192 0.05 15.07 -21.72
C THR A 192 -0.33 14.48 -20.38
N PRO A 193 0.60 14.45 -19.41
CA PRO A 193 0.25 13.94 -18.08
C PRO A 193 -0.86 14.80 -17.48
N GLY A 194 -1.75 14.18 -16.69
CA GLY A 194 -2.73 14.91 -15.89
C GLY A 194 -2.09 15.86 -14.87
N SER A 195 -2.89 16.62 -14.13
CA SER A 195 -2.35 17.47 -13.05
C SER A 195 -1.69 16.62 -11.96
N PRO A 196 -0.44 16.93 -11.53
CA PRO A 196 0.22 16.24 -10.42
C PRO A 196 -0.34 16.65 -9.05
N ALA A 197 -1.18 17.69 -8.99
CA ALA A 197 -1.56 18.34 -7.73
C ALA A 197 -2.14 17.36 -6.70
N GLY A 198 -3.02 16.45 -7.11
CA GLY A 198 -3.61 15.47 -6.20
C GLY A 198 -2.59 14.56 -5.52
N LEU A 199 -1.57 14.10 -6.25
CA LEU A 199 -0.50 13.25 -5.68
C LEU A 199 0.40 14.05 -4.75
N VAL A 200 0.77 15.28 -5.14
CA VAL A 200 1.59 16.15 -4.30
C VAL A 200 0.86 16.45 -2.99
N LEU A 201 -0.43 16.81 -3.05
CA LEU A 201 -1.24 17.09 -1.87
C LEU A 201 -1.34 15.88 -0.94
N LEU A 202 -1.51 14.69 -1.50
CA LEU A 202 -1.59 13.47 -0.70
C LEU A 202 -0.30 13.18 0.06
N GLU A 203 0.86 13.33 -0.59
CA GLU A 203 2.17 13.13 0.05
C GLU A 203 2.47 14.19 1.12
N LEU A 204 2.08 15.45 0.86
CA LEU A 204 2.17 16.53 1.84
C LEU A 204 1.28 16.24 3.06
N GLU A 205 0.02 15.85 2.84
CA GLU A 205 -0.92 15.51 3.91
C GLU A 205 -0.41 14.33 4.75
N ALA A 206 0.09 13.27 4.10
CA ALA A 206 0.66 12.11 4.77
C ALA A 206 1.87 12.50 5.64
N SER A 207 2.76 13.35 5.11
CA SER A 207 3.93 13.84 5.85
C SER A 207 3.54 14.71 7.04
N ARG A 208 2.55 15.59 6.89
CA ARG A 208 2.01 16.41 7.99
C ARG A 208 1.37 15.54 9.07
N LYS A 209 0.58 14.53 8.68
CA LYS A 209 -0.03 13.59 9.61
C LYS A 209 1.02 12.83 10.43
N ALA A 210 2.11 12.40 9.80
CA ALA A 210 3.22 11.75 10.48
C ALA A 210 3.94 12.68 11.48
N ILE A 211 4.16 13.94 11.11
CA ILE A 211 4.74 14.96 12.02
C ILE A 211 3.82 15.20 13.22
N ARG A 212 2.52 15.42 12.98
CA ARG A 212 1.53 15.74 14.01
C ARG A 212 1.27 14.59 14.96
N SER A 213 1.29 13.36 14.47
CA SER A 213 1.09 12.18 15.31
C SER A 213 2.24 11.98 16.29
N GLY A 214 3.44 12.49 15.97
CA GLY A 214 4.65 12.25 16.74
C GLY A 214 4.94 10.75 16.89
N ALA A 215 4.46 9.92 15.95
CA ALA A 215 4.57 8.46 16.00
C ALA A 215 5.71 7.90 15.12
N GLU A 216 6.34 8.74 14.30
CA GLU A 216 7.55 8.39 13.55
C GLU A 216 8.82 9.06 14.14
N PRO A 217 9.94 8.33 14.24
CA PRO A 217 11.24 8.91 14.59
C PRO A 217 11.68 10.00 13.60
N ALA A 218 12.49 10.95 14.06
CA ALA A 218 12.98 12.08 13.25
C ALA A 218 13.73 11.61 11.99
N VAL A 219 14.52 10.53 12.07
CA VAL A 219 15.22 9.96 10.92
C VAL A 219 14.25 9.45 9.84
N VAL A 220 13.13 8.84 10.24
CA VAL A 220 12.10 8.36 9.31
C VAL A 220 11.43 9.52 8.60
N LEU A 221 11.10 10.59 9.34
CA LEU A 221 10.54 11.82 8.78
C LEU A 221 11.51 12.49 7.81
N ARG A 222 12.81 12.56 8.16
CA ARG A 222 13.87 13.07 7.28
C ARG A 222 13.92 12.30 5.96
N GLU A 223 14.00 10.98 6.04
CA GLU A 223 14.07 10.11 4.86
C GLU A 223 12.80 10.23 4.00
N ARG A 224 11.62 10.29 4.62
CA ARG A 224 10.35 10.52 3.94
C ARG A 224 10.37 11.82 3.15
N LEU A 225 10.71 12.94 3.79
CA LEU A 225 10.75 14.26 3.14
C LEU A 225 11.76 14.28 1.98
N ALA A 226 12.96 13.76 2.20
CA ALA A 226 13.99 13.68 1.15
C ALA A 226 13.53 12.82 -0.03
N ARG A 227 12.89 11.68 0.25
CA ARG A 227 12.39 10.75 -0.78
C ARG A 227 11.26 11.36 -1.60
N VAL A 228 10.29 12.00 -0.96
CA VAL A 228 9.22 12.72 -1.66
C VAL A 228 9.85 13.85 -2.49
N GLY A 229 10.79 14.60 -1.92
CA GLY A 229 11.51 15.66 -2.63
C GLY A 229 12.19 15.18 -3.91
N SER A 230 12.97 14.10 -3.80
CA SER A 230 13.67 13.46 -4.91
C SER A 230 12.69 12.89 -5.95
N ALA A 231 11.58 12.29 -5.51
CA ALA A 231 10.54 11.80 -6.42
C ALA A 231 9.91 12.94 -7.23
N LEU A 232 9.59 14.08 -6.62
CA LEU A 232 9.05 15.23 -7.34
C LEU A 232 10.04 15.81 -8.36
N LEU A 233 11.33 15.81 -8.02
CA LEU A 233 12.38 16.24 -8.96
C LEU A 233 12.48 15.28 -10.14
N HIS A 234 12.45 13.97 -9.87
CA HIS A 234 12.44 12.95 -10.91
C HIS A 234 11.22 13.10 -11.84
N GLU A 235 10.02 13.24 -11.29
CA GLU A 235 8.80 13.42 -12.08
C GLU A 235 8.82 14.70 -12.93
N ALA A 236 9.41 15.79 -12.42
CA ALA A 236 9.62 17.01 -13.18
C ALA A 236 10.48 16.80 -14.43
N GLU A 237 11.55 15.99 -14.31
CA GLU A 237 12.49 15.71 -15.40
C GLU A 237 12.01 14.61 -16.35
N TYR A 238 11.10 13.76 -15.87
CA TYR A 238 10.60 12.59 -16.58
C TYR A 238 9.19 12.82 -17.12
N ALA A 239 8.14 12.54 -16.34
CA ALA A 239 6.76 12.55 -16.79
C ALA A 239 6.26 13.94 -17.20
N TYR A 240 6.73 14.98 -16.50
CA TYR A 240 6.29 16.36 -16.71
C TYR A 240 7.25 17.19 -17.56
N ARG A 241 8.26 16.56 -18.17
CA ARG A 241 9.19 17.25 -19.06
C ARG A 241 8.43 18.07 -20.11
N SER A 242 8.83 19.33 -20.26
CA SER A 242 8.23 20.29 -21.21
C SER A 242 6.81 20.75 -20.86
N THR A 243 6.33 20.50 -19.64
CA THR A 243 5.09 21.09 -19.13
C THR A 243 5.38 22.30 -18.22
N ASP A 244 4.35 23.07 -17.91
CA ASP A 244 4.40 24.15 -16.92
C ASP A 244 4.58 23.64 -15.47
N TRP A 245 4.28 22.35 -15.23
CA TRP A 245 4.46 21.71 -13.92
C TRP A 245 5.92 21.57 -13.50
N VAL A 246 6.87 21.51 -14.43
CA VAL A 246 8.31 21.31 -14.14
C VAL A 246 8.79 22.27 -13.06
N SER A 247 8.54 23.57 -13.25
CA SER A 247 9.02 24.59 -12.31
C SER A 247 8.42 24.46 -10.91
N ARG A 248 7.17 23.99 -10.81
CA ARG A 248 6.45 23.81 -9.54
C ARG A 248 6.91 22.56 -8.81
N LEU A 249 7.00 21.45 -9.54
CA LEU A 249 7.50 20.18 -9.03
C LEU A 249 8.94 20.33 -8.56
N SER A 250 9.83 20.92 -9.37
CA SER A 250 11.23 21.13 -8.97
C SER A 250 11.37 22.06 -7.77
N ARG A 251 10.56 23.12 -7.68
CA ARG A 251 10.58 24.03 -6.51
C ARG A 251 10.12 23.31 -5.24
N THR A 252 9.03 22.56 -5.33
CA THR A 252 8.48 21.81 -4.20
C THR A 252 9.45 20.72 -3.76
N GLY A 253 10.00 19.96 -4.71
CA GLY A 253 10.99 18.92 -4.45
C GLY A 253 12.21 19.46 -3.71
N LYS A 254 12.84 20.53 -4.22
CA LYS A 254 13.97 21.19 -3.55
C LYS A 254 13.64 21.69 -2.15
N ARG A 255 12.44 22.26 -1.95
CA ARG A 255 11.99 22.71 -0.62
C ARG A 255 11.88 21.53 0.34
N LEU A 256 11.33 20.39 -0.08
CA LEU A 256 11.25 19.19 0.75
C LEU A 256 12.63 18.63 1.11
N GLU A 257 13.57 18.60 0.16
CA GLU A 257 14.96 18.22 0.44
C GLU A 257 15.61 19.17 1.46
N THR A 258 15.44 20.48 1.30
CA THR A 258 15.92 21.47 2.29
C THR A 258 15.28 21.30 3.66
N LEU A 259 13.98 20.96 3.73
CA LEU A 259 13.32 20.66 5.00
C LEU A 259 13.86 19.39 5.64
N ALA A 260 14.13 18.35 4.84
CA ALA A 260 14.74 17.11 5.32
C ALA A 260 16.14 17.37 5.93
N GLU A 261 16.95 18.22 5.31
CA GLU A 261 18.28 18.58 5.82
C GLU A 261 18.24 19.22 7.21
N LYS A 262 17.18 19.98 7.52
CA LYS A 262 16.97 20.60 8.84
C LYS A 262 16.59 19.61 9.93
N VAL A 263 16.14 18.40 9.56
CA VAL A 263 15.82 17.35 10.53
C VAL A 263 17.12 16.72 11.02
N PRO A 264 17.41 16.75 12.34
CA PRO A 264 18.67 16.26 12.86
C PRO A 264 18.85 14.76 12.58
N VAL A 265 20.09 14.38 12.26
CA VAL A 265 20.50 12.97 12.19
C VAL A 265 20.92 12.55 13.60
N PRO A 266 20.39 11.45 14.16
CA PRO A 266 20.85 10.95 15.44
C PRO A 266 22.35 10.63 15.34
N SER A 267 23.15 11.18 16.25
CA SER A 267 24.58 10.86 16.30
C SER A 267 24.78 9.40 16.71
N PHE A 268 25.87 8.78 16.27
CA PHE A 268 26.22 7.40 16.63
C PHE A 268 26.26 7.20 18.16
N GLU A 269 26.70 8.22 18.90
CA GLU A 269 26.70 8.22 20.38
C GLU A 269 25.30 8.31 21.01
N ALA A 270 24.35 8.97 20.35
CA ALA A 270 22.96 9.06 20.80
C ALA A 270 22.22 7.72 20.63
N VAL A 271 22.49 7.02 19.52
CA VAL A 271 22.01 5.64 19.28
C VAL A 271 22.63 4.66 20.27
N ALA A 272 23.92 4.80 20.57
CA ALA A 272 24.64 3.91 21.50
C ALA A 272 24.25 4.09 22.99
N LYS A 273 23.55 5.17 23.35
CA LYS A 273 23.17 5.49 24.75
C LYS A 273 21.71 5.23 25.09
N GLU A 274 20.94 4.52 24.24
CA GLU A 274 19.51 4.23 24.45
C GLU A 274 18.69 5.51 24.80
N GLY A 275 19.06 6.64 24.18
CA GLY A 275 18.50 7.96 24.47
C GLY A 275 17.10 8.13 23.87
N THR A 276 16.10 7.61 24.58
CA THR A 276 14.66 7.56 24.24
C THR A 276 14.00 8.90 23.84
N ALA A 277 14.65 10.05 24.02
CA ALA A 277 14.10 11.36 23.66
C ALA A 277 14.80 12.04 22.46
N SER A 278 16.01 11.61 22.06
CA SER A 278 16.75 12.22 20.95
C SER A 278 16.37 11.68 19.57
N GLU A 279 15.64 10.56 19.56
CA GLU A 279 15.15 9.89 18.34
C GLU A 279 13.91 10.56 17.74
N TRP A 280 13.21 11.35 18.56
CA TRP A 280 11.91 11.93 18.22
C TRP A 280 12.02 13.41 17.84
N LEU A 281 11.13 13.85 16.96
CA LEU A 281 11.16 15.22 16.46
C LEU A 281 10.82 16.22 17.58
N ALA A 282 11.72 17.17 17.83
CA ALA A 282 11.50 18.20 18.85
C ALA A 282 10.20 18.99 18.54
N PRO A 283 9.36 19.32 19.54
CA PRO A 283 8.06 19.97 19.30
C PRO A 283 8.14 21.28 18.50
N GLU A 284 9.17 22.09 18.74
CA GLU A 284 9.40 23.34 18.00
C GLU A 284 9.71 23.08 16.52
N LEU A 285 10.58 22.09 16.24
CA LEU A 285 10.88 21.68 14.88
C LEU A 285 9.65 21.05 14.20
N ALA A 286 8.87 20.26 14.92
CA ALA A 286 7.61 19.70 14.44
C ALA A 286 6.62 20.78 14.01
N GLY A 287 6.45 21.83 14.84
CA GLY A 287 5.61 23.00 14.49
C GLY A 287 6.10 23.71 13.23
N ASN A 288 7.41 23.99 13.15
CA ASN A 288 8.02 24.65 12.00
C ASN A 288 7.88 23.83 10.70
N LEU A 289 8.03 22.50 10.78
CA LEU A 289 7.83 21.62 9.62
C LEU A 289 6.37 21.56 9.20
N ASP A 290 5.42 21.42 10.14
CA ASP A 290 3.99 21.38 9.81
C ASP A 290 3.51 22.68 9.15
N GLU A 291 4.00 23.83 9.62
CA GLU A 291 3.72 25.14 9.00
C GLU A 291 4.30 25.22 7.58
N ALA A 292 5.58 24.85 7.41
CA ALA A 292 6.23 24.88 6.10
C ALA A 292 5.55 23.96 5.08
N LEU A 293 5.14 22.76 5.49
CA LEU A 293 4.37 21.85 4.64
C LEU A 293 2.95 22.37 4.38
N GLY A 294 2.32 23.04 5.35
CA GLY A 294 1.03 23.70 5.16
C GLY A 294 1.06 24.78 4.08
N LEU A 295 2.11 25.60 4.04
CA LEU A 295 2.30 26.61 2.99
C LEU A 295 2.46 25.97 1.60
N LEU A 296 3.15 24.83 1.50
CA LEU A 296 3.24 24.08 0.25
C LEU A 296 1.88 23.51 -0.14
N GLU A 297 1.14 22.94 0.81
CA GLU A 297 -0.18 22.39 0.57
C GLU A 297 -1.16 23.46 0.04
N ASP A 298 -1.17 24.65 0.65
CA ASP A 298 -2.00 25.77 0.19
C ASP A 298 -1.63 26.24 -1.22
N GLU A 299 -0.33 26.25 -1.58
CA GLU A 299 0.12 26.54 -2.94
C GLU A 299 -0.44 25.50 -3.95
N TRP A 300 -0.42 24.22 -3.59
CA TRP A 300 -0.86 23.12 -4.47
C TRP A 300 -2.38 22.97 -4.56
N ARG A 301 -3.13 23.36 -3.53
CA ARG A 301 -4.61 23.35 -3.51
C ARG A 301 -5.23 24.26 -4.58
N LEU A 302 -4.50 25.26 -5.07
CA LEU A 302 -4.93 26.11 -6.17
C LEU A 302 -5.06 25.37 -7.51
N PHE A 303 -4.55 24.13 -7.59
CA PHE A 303 -4.43 23.33 -8.81
C PHE A 303 -5.16 21.98 -8.76
N ALA A 304 -5.88 21.70 -7.68
CA ALA A 304 -6.61 20.47 -7.44
C ALA A 304 -8.10 20.57 -7.83
#